data_AF-A0A0D6AFP5-F1
#
_entry.id   AF-A0A0D6AFP5-F1
#
_cell.length_a   1.000
_cell.length_b   1.000
_cell.length_c   1.000
_cell.angle_alpha   90.00
_cell.angle_beta   90.00
_cell.angle_gamma   90.00
#
_symmetry.space_group_name_H-M   'P 1'
#
loop_
_entity.id
_entity.type
_entity.pdbx_description
1 polymer ?
#
loop_
_entity_poly.entity_id
_entity_poly.type
_entity_poly.pdbx_seq_one_letter_code
_entity_poly.pdbx_strand_id
1 'polypeptide(L)'
;MAVIKGTIEDDNLIGTDQADRIFGLQGEDVIVGMKGNDDLYGDEDDDSLYGEEGNDYLYGADGNDKLYGNGNDDILYGGKGNDTSLGGQGNDNLYGEEGNDNLYGEDGDDFLDGGEGNDFFFGGAGNDKLDGGDGRNISYGGAGKDILNGGNGNDVLTGDNDDDLLRGESGEDNLDGSEGNDLLYGGFDNDTLYGSGGDDTLYGDEDNPKTINNDSQINTQNDLLKGDAGNDLLYGGIGKDTLYGGVGKDSLSGGIDNDYLKLGNQDQVKDVVFYTKGDGFDIIEEFESQYDLLYFSEIYNIRLEEVNGNTNVFQYINPFTQNLLMTLNNTKGLTTNNYFLNFDFPTGNMQSEDNFNEEDDLLFNETNSTNSLFDTSIYRFRDVNTIGNYLFVTEEEKTILQNNDNWINEGFAFGVADNDNDELIRINRFQNSQGKYLLAGEVESEIIRGNYPDWQEEGIAFYTYDGNVSKGIDIYRFRNESGGYIYATETEKNSIITNHPDFIYEGIAFEAII
;
A
#
# COMPACT_ATOMS: atom_id res chain seq x y z
N MET A 1 21.54 -47.46 12.29
CA MET A 1 20.14 -47.86 12.12
C MET A 1 19.90 -49.21 12.74
N ALA A 2 19.76 -49.21 14.07
CA ALA A 2 19.08 -50.30 14.75
C ALA A 2 17.57 -50.19 14.50
N VAL A 3 16.85 -51.28 14.74
CA VAL A 3 15.39 -51.30 14.69
C VAL A 3 14.91 -51.87 16.01
N ILE A 4 14.12 -51.09 16.74
CA ILE A 4 13.54 -51.42 18.04
C ILE A 4 12.02 -51.45 17.86
N LYS A 5 11.36 -52.43 18.48
CA LYS A 5 9.90 -52.60 18.42
C LYS A 5 9.40 -52.92 19.81
N GLY A 6 8.40 -52.18 20.26
CA GLY A 6 7.60 -52.47 21.43
C GLY A 6 6.69 -53.67 21.24
N THR A 7 5.68 -53.74 22.09
CA THR A 7 4.74 -54.82 22.26
C THR A 7 3.33 -54.32 21.92
N ILE A 8 2.33 -54.59 22.74
CA ILE A 8 0.96 -54.04 22.57
C ILE A 8 0.47 -53.48 23.91
N GLU A 9 1.43 -53.20 24.78
CA GLU A 9 1.28 -52.78 26.16
C GLU A 9 2.32 -51.67 26.35
N ASP A 10 2.10 -50.79 27.31
CA ASP A 10 2.99 -49.68 27.63
C ASP A 10 4.47 -50.11 27.73
N ASP A 11 5.29 -49.56 26.86
CA ASP A 11 6.71 -49.83 26.71
C ASP A 11 7.57 -48.61 27.06
N ASN A 12 8.82 -48.89 27.43
CA ASN A 12 9.85 -47.87 27.58
C ASN A 12 11.00 -48.25 26.65
N LEU A 13 11.03 -47.62 25.48
CA LEU A 13 11.96 -47.92 24.40
C LEU A 13 13.07 -46.86 24.37
N ILE A 14 14.32 -47.33 24.32
CA ILE A 14 15.49 -46.45 24.30
C ILE A 14 16.39 -46.87 23.14
N GLY A 15 16.68 -45.90 22.28
CA GLY A 15 17.62 -45.98 21.17
C GLY A 15 19.08 -46.04 21.60
N THR A 16 19.95 -45.75 20.64
CA THR A 16 21.39 -45.71 20.76
C THR A 16 21.92 -44.37 20.27
N ASP A 17 23.18 -44.05 20.52
CA ASP A 17 23.79 -42.80 19.99
C ASP A 17 23.99 -42.78 18.44
N GLN A 18 23.29 -43.62 17.70
CA GLN A 18 23.31 -43.68 16.23
C GLN A 18 21.88 -43.67 15.75
N ALA A 19 21.65 -43.14 14.55
CA ALA A 19 20.38 -43.23 13.83
C ALA A 19 19.69 -44.59 14.05
N ASP A 20 18.45 -44.56 14.51
CA ASP A 20 17.63 -45.70 14.90
C ASP A 20 16.24 -45.59 14.31
N ARG A 21 15.49 -46.69 14.41
CA ARG A 21 14.08 -46.73 14.07
C ARG A 21 13.32 -47.46 15.15
N ILE A 22 12.41 -46.77 15.82
CA ILE A 22 11.71 -47.27 17.01
C ILE A 22 10.21 -47.21 16.77
N PHE A 23 9.52 -48.31 17.07
CA PHE A 23 8.06 -48.43 16.94
C PHE A 23 7.46 -48.79 18.29
N GLY A 24 6.49 -48.00 18.77
CA GLY A 24 5.70 -48.24 19.99
C GLY A 24 4.69 -49.36 19.80
N LEU A 25 3.77 -49.16 18.85
CA LEU A 25 2.66 -50.03 18.41
C LEU A 25 1.32 -49.73 19.10
N GLN A 26 1.06 -50.33 20.26
CA GLN A 26 -0.20 -50.14 21.02
C GLN A 26 0.20 -50.00 22.48
N GLY A 27 -0.55 -49.20 23.23
CA GLY A 27 -0.23 -48.85 24.62
C GLY A 27 0.39 -47.47 24.73
N GLU A 28 0.35 -46.90 25.93
CA GLU A 28 0.91 -45.56 26.19
C GLU A 28 2.44 -45.68 26.33
N ASP A 29 3.17 -45.48 25.24
CA ASP A 29 4.60 -45.74 25.14
C ASP A 29 5.48 -44.52 25.44
N VAL A 30 6.67 -44.78 25.97
CA VAL A 30 7.74 -43.79 26.09
C VAL A 30 8.90 -44.19 25.20
N ILE A 31 9.21 -43.37 24.20
CA ILE A 31 10.22 -43.64 23.18
C ILE A 31 11.29 -42.56 23.21
N VAL A 32 12.56 -42.93 23.36
CA VAL A 32 13.71 -41.99 23.39
C VAL A 32 14.75 -42.37 22.34
N GLY A 33 15.04 -41.46 21.40
CA GLY A 33 16.01 -41.61 20.31
C GLY A 33 17.47 -41.58 20.79
N MET A 34 17.81 -40.60 21.64
CA MET A 34 19.13 -40.29 22.22
C MET A 34 20.00 -39.39 21.35
N LYS A 35 20.75 -39.95 20.41
CA LYS A 35 21.51 -39.15 19.46
C LYS A 35 21.43 -39.80 18.13
N GLY A 36 21.49 -39.01 17.08
CA GLY A 36 21.54 -39.54 15.74
C GLY A 36 20.50 -38.86 14.90
N ASN A 37 19.90 -39.62 14.02
CA ASN A 37 18.82 -39.14 13.16
C ASN A 37 17.84 -40.29 13.18
N ASP A 38 16.89 -40.20 14.08
CA ASP A 38 16.07 -41.29 14.54
C ASP A 38 14.66 -41.18 13.94
N ASP A 39 14.10 -42.33 13.54
CA ASP A 39 12.70 -42.43 13.14
C ASP A 39 11.90 -43.02 14.33
N LEU A 40 11.07 -42.21 14.99
CA LEU A 40 10.26 -42.61 16.15
C LEU A 40 8.77 -42.66 15.76
N TYR A 41 8.09 -43.77 16.09
CA TYR A 41 6.68 -44.00 15.78
C TYR A 41 5.94 -44.43 17.06
N GLY A 42 4.93 -43.66 17.48
CA GLY A 42 4.01 -44.00 18.57
C GLY A 42 3.03 -45.10 18.17
N ASP A 43 2.30 -44.86 17.08
CA ASP A 43 1.24 -45.70 16.50
C ASP A 43 -0.15 -45.48 17.15
N GLU A 44 -0.65 -46.37 18.02
CA GLU A 44 -1.97 -46.22 18.66
C GLU A 44 -1.82 -45.88 20.15
N ASP A 45 -2.74 -45.08 20.70
CA ASP A 45 -2.83 -44.63 22.09
C ASP A 45 -1.95 -43.39 22.41
N ASP A 46 -2.04 -42.84 23.63
CA ASP A 46 -1.36 -41.60 24.00
C ASP A 46 0.14 -41.83 24.31
N ASP A 47 1.03 -41.43 23.40
CA ASP A 47 2.46 -41.70 23.47
C ASP A 47 3.32 -40.49 23.89
N SER A 48 4.58 -40.76 24.23
CA SER A 48 5.59 -39.73 24.48
C SER A 48 6.91 -40.04 23.77
N LEU A 49 7.23 -39.25 22.75
CA LEU A 49 8.39 -39.40 21.86
C LEU A 49 9.41 -38.29 22.13
N TYR A 50 10.68 -38.67 22.27
CA TYR A 50 11.80 -37.77 22.52
C TYR A 50 12.92 -38.05 21.50
N GLY A 51 13.16 -37.13 20.56
CA GLY A 51 14.26 -37.21 19.59
C GLY A 51 15.63 -37.08 20.26
N GLU A 52 15.77 -36.00 21.03
CA GLU A 52 16.95 -35.57 21.80
C GLU A 52 17.97 -34.79 20.94
N GLU A 53 18.99 -35.43 20.36
CA GLU A 53 20.00 -34.71 19.57
C GLU A 53 20.13 -35.26 18.16
N GLY A 54 20.05 -34.34 17.19
CA GLY A 54 20.22 -34.59 15.77
C GLY A 54 18.89 -34.64 15.06
N ASN A 55 18.91 -34.55 13.72
CA ASN A 55 17.70 -34.32 12.95
C ASN A 55 16.82 -35.57 12.90
N ASP A 56 15.74 -35.55 13.67
CA ASP A 56 14.87 -36.66 13.96
C ASP A 56 13.51 -36.54 13.25
N TYR A 57 12.84 -37.68 13.12
CA TYR A 57 11.48 -37.80 12.60
C TYR A 57 10.61 -38.45 13.66
N LEU A 58 9.60 -37.74 14.17
CA LEU A 58 8.66 -38.22 15.18
C LEU A 58 7.25 -38.26 14.59
N TYR A 59 6.54 -39.38 14.79
CA TYR A 59 5.14 -39.53 14.40
C TYR A 59 4.32 -40.16 15.52
N GLY A 60 3.36 -39.43 16.08
CA GLY A 60 2.44 -39.88 17.14
C GLY A 60 1.41 -40.87 16.61
N ALA A 61 0.67 -40.45 15.57
CA ALA A 61 -0.33 -41.18 14.80
C ALA A 61 -1.76 -41.16 15.35
N ASP A 62 -2.24 -42.10 16.17
CA ASP A 62 -3.60 -42.03 16.75
C ASP A 62 -3.48 -41.92 18.28
N GLY A 63 -3.78 -40.79 18.89
CA GLY A 63 -3.54 -40.57 20.32
C GLY A 63 -3.56 -39.10 20.70
N ASN A 64 -3.45 -38.76 21.98
CA ASN A 64 -3.06 -37.41 22.40
C ASN A 64 -1.59 -37.48 22.80
N ASP A 65 -0.75 -37.28 21.81
CA ASP A 65 0.68 -37.58 21.87
C ASP A 65 1.49 -36.38 22.36
N LYS A 66 2.68 -36.68 22.87
CA LYS A 66 3.69 -35.68 23.20
C LYS A 66 4.95 -35.93 22.41
N LEU A 67 5.32 -34.97 21.57
CA LEU A 67 6.48 -35.04 20.71
C LEU A 67 7.48 -33.95 21.14
N TYR A 68 8.72 -34.36 21.36
CA TYR A 68 9.82 -33.46 21.73
C TYR A 68 11.01 -33.71 20.79
N GLY A 69 11.27 -32.79 19.86
CA GLY A 69 12.46 -32.83 18.99
C GLY A 69 13.74 -32.61 19.82
N ASN A 70 13.73 -31.50 20.56
CA ASN A 70 14.78 -30.95 21.43
C ASN A 70 15.93 -30.27 20.69
N GLY A 71 16.67 -30.94 19.81
CA GLY A 71 17.90 -30.35 19.29
C GLY A 71 18.22 -30.78 17.87
N ASN A 72 18.62 -29.79 17.07
CA ASN A 72 18.74 -29.84 15.62
C ASN A 72 17.39 -29.82 14.90
N ASP A 73 17.45 -29.71 13.57
CA ASP A 73 16.26 -29.51 12.73
C ASP A 73 15.46 -30.82 12.63
N ASP A 74 14.27 -30.85 13.23
CA ASP A 74 13.42 -32.00 13.40
C ASP A 74 12.12 -31.92 12.56
N ILE A 75 11.45 -33.07 12.42
CA ILE A 75 10.12 -33.16 11.81
C ILE A 75 9.19 -33.94 12.74
N LEU A 76 8.14 -33.29 13.20
CA LEU A 76 7.17 -33.82 14.15
C LEU A 76 5.77 -33.85 13.52
N TYR A 77 5.12 -35.01 13.54
CA TYR A 77 3.73 -35.20 13.14
C TYR A 77 2.93 -35.70 14.34
N GLY A 78 1.96 -34.90 14.80
CA GLY A 78 1.02 -35.28 15.87
C GLY A 78 0.16 -36.46 15.42
N GLY A 79 -0.73 -36.22 14.45
CA GLY A 79 -1.61 -37.24 13.92
C GLY A 79 -3.06 -36.93 14.26
N LYS A 80 -3.82 -37.95 14.67
CA LYS A 80 -5.18 -37.76 15.16
C LYS A 80 -5.19 -37.68 16.66
N GLY A 81 -5.84 -36.65 17.18
CA GLY A 81 -6.10 -36.43 18.59
C GLY A 81 -5.61 -35.04 18.99
N ASN A 82 -5.48 -34.75 20.28
CA ASN A 82 -5.04 -33.41 20.70
C ASN A 82 -3.59 -33.51 21.17
N ASP A 83 -2.68 -33.20 20.27
CA ASP A 83 -1.26 -33.44 20.44
C ASP A 83 -0.53 -32.24 21.05
N THR A 84 0.68 -32.49 21.52
CA THR A 84 1.60 -31.46 21.98
C THR A 84 2.97 -31.70 21.39
N SER A 85 3.43 -30.78 20.55
CA SER A 85 4.72 -30.88 19.85
C SER A 85 5.61 -29.70 20.21
N LEU A 86 6.83 -29.99 20.65
CA LEU A 86 7.88 -28.99 20.90
C LEU A 86 9.06 -29.29 19.97
N GLY A 87 9.41 -28.34 19.11
CA GLY A 87 10.54 -28.41 18.18
C GLY A 87 11.86 -28.45 18.95
N GLY A 88 12.19 -27.36 19.63
CA GLY A 88 13.39 -27.26 20.45
C GLY A 88 14.41 -26.30 19.85
N GLN A 89 15.65 -26.74 19.66
CA GLN A 89 16.66 -25.94 18.98
C GLN A 89 16.78 -26.39 17.53
N GLY A 90 16.83 -25.46 16.59
CA GLY A 90 16.98 -25.79 15.17
C GLY A 90 15.75 -25.37 14.40
N ASN A 91 15.77 -25.55 13.09
CA ASN A 91 14.67 -25.13 12.24
C ASN A 91 13.71 -26.30 12.01
N ASP A 92 12.65 -26.36 12.80
CA ASP A 92 11.79 -27.52 12.92
C ASP A 92 10.55 -27.44 12.02
N ASN A 93 9.98 -28.60 11.70
CA ASN A 93 8.69 -28.68 11.01
C ASN A 93 7.71 -29.47 11.88
N LEU A 94 6.68 -28.80 12.37
CA LEU A 94 5.66 -29.35 13.25
C LEU A 94 4.31 -29.39 12.52
N TYR A 95 3.67 -30.55 12.52
CA TYR A 95 2.35 -30.77 11.92
C TYR A 95 1.41 -31.34 12.99
N GLY A 96 0.32 -30.65 13.32
CA GLY A 96 -0.74 -31.13 14.22
C GLY A 96 -1.57 -32.25 13.60
N GLU A 97 -2.08 -32.01 12.39
CA GLU A 97 -2.99 -32.87 11.62
C GLU A 97 -4.46 -32.80 12.09
N GLU A 98 -5.08 -33.85 12.64
CA GLU A 98 -6.50 -33.82 13.05
C GLU A 98 -6.60 -33.65 14.57
N GLY A 99 -7.03 -32.51 15.09
CA GLY A 99 -6.82 -32.29 16.52
C GLY A 99 -7.33 -31.00 17.14
N ASN A 100 -6.88 -30.73 18.36
CA ASN A 100 -6.76 -29.38 18.88
C ASN A 100 -5.38 -29.36 19.51
N ASP A 101 -4.40 -29.01 18.70
CA ASP A 101 -3.01 -29.29 18.95
C ASP A 101 -2.31 -28.10 19.60
N ASN A 102 -1.21 -28.37 20.28
CA ASN A 102 -0.35 -27.33 20.84
C ASN A 102 1.04 -27.48 20.22
N LEU A 103 1.40 -26.54 19.35
CA LEU A 103 2.65 -26.54 18.59
C LEU A 103 3.56 -25.40 19.08
N TYR A 104 4.79 -25.75 19.43
CA TYR A 104 5.80 -24.81 19.92
C TYR A 104 7.08 -25.00 19.10
N GLY A 105 7.51 -23.97 18.35
CA GLY A 105 8.78 -24.02 17.59
C GLY A 105 10.00 -23.98 18.51
N GLU A 106 10.01 -23.01 19.44
CA GLU A 106 11.10 -22.68 20.36
C GLU A 106 12.23 -21.86 19.72
N ASP A 107 13.45 -22.39 19.57
CA ASP A 107 14.61 -21.64 19.06
C ASP A 107 14.91 -22.05 17.60
N GLY A 108 14.63 -21.20 16.61
CA GLY A 108 14.89 -21.52 15.20
C GLY A 108 14.02 -20.73 14.24
N ASP A 109 14.27 -20.88 12.92
CA ASP A 109 13.26 -20.46 11.93
C ASP A 109 12.35 -21.68 11.66
N ASP A 110 11.18 -21.72 12.30
CA ASP A 110 10.32 -22.90 12.36
C ASP A 110 9.12 -22.83 11.40
N PHE A 111 8.59 -24.01 11.05
CA PHE A 111 7.33 -24.15 10.33
C PHE A 111 6.33 -24.95 11.15
N LEU A 112 5.20 -24.34 11.48
CA LEU A 112 4.12 -24.97 12.25
C LEU A 112 2.82 -24.98 11.41
N ASP A 113 2.17 -26.14 11.32
CA ASP A 113 0.90 -26.35 10.59
C ASP A 113 -0.08 -27.10 11.50
N GLY A 114 -1.20 -26.47 11.86
CA GLY A 114 -2.20 -27.03 12.77
C GLY A 114 -3.01 -28.14 12.13
N GLY A 115 -3.48 -27.92 10.90
CA GLY A 115 -4.38 -28.84 10.21
C GLY A 115 -5.85 -28.59 10.55
N GLU A 116 -6.58 -29.62 10.98
CA GLU A 116 -7.99 -29.53 11.34
C GLU A 116 -8.17 -29.38 12.85
N GLY A 117 -8.74 -28.25 13.27
CA GLY A 117 -9.34 -28.03 14.59
C GLY A 117 -8.86 -26.74 15.26
N ASN A 118 -9.02 -26.63 16.58
CA ASN A 118 -8.71 -25.36 17.26
C ASN A 118 -7.32 -25.45 17.87
N ASP A 119 -6.33 -24.97 17.14
CA ASP A 119 -4.93 -25.17 17.47
C ASP A 119 -4.33 -23.96 18.18
N PHE A 120 -3.28 -24.23 18.96
CA PHE A 120 -2.46 -23.23 19.63
C PHE A 120 -1.03 -23.27 19.09
N PHE A 121 -0.50 -22.11 18.73
CA PHE A 121 0.83 -21.96 18.18
C PHE A 121 1.66 -20.95 18.98
N PHE A 122 2.95 -21.28 19.14
CA PHE A 122 3.97 -20.34 19.59
C PHE A 122 5.24 -20.58 18.76
N GLY A 123 5.60 -19.65 17.88
CA GLY A 123 6.79 -19.74 17.03
C GLY A 123 8.06 -19.76 17.89
N GLY A 124 8.30 -18.67 18.62
CA GLY A 124 9.38 -18.58 19.58
C GLY A 124 10.41 -17.57 19.14
N ALA A 125 11.65 -18.00 18.89
CA ALA A 125 12.74 -17.12 18.52
C ALA A 125 13.32 -17.50 17.15
N GLY A 126 13.20 -16.60 16.19
CA GLY A 126 13.61 -16.77 14.79
C GLY A 126 12.49 -16.29 13.88
N ASN A 127 12.61 -16.50 12.58
CA ASN A 127 11.59 -16.06 11.62
C ASN A 127 10.69 -17.24 11.30
N ASP A 128 9.56 -17.30 11.98
CA ASP A 128 8.68 -18.46 11.99
C ASP A 128 7.57 -18.33 10.96
N LYS A 129 7.07 -19.47 10.51
CA LYS A 129 5.88 -19.54 9.66
C LYS A 129 4.83 -20.44 10.31
N LEU A 130 3.69 -19.85 10.65
CA LEU A 130 2.56 -20.51 11.31
C LEU A 130 1.36 -20.55 10.36
N ASP A 131 0.81 -21.74 10.16
CA ASP A 131 -0.40 -21.98 9.35
C ASP A 131 -1.48 -22.65 10.21
N GLY A 132 -2.55 -21.90 10.50
CA GLY A 132 -3.62 -22.32 11.40
C GLY A 132 -4.51 -23.42 10.82
N GLY A 133 -4.67 -23.49 9.50
CA GLY A 133 -5.55 -24.48 8.87
C GLY A 133 -7.04 -24.20 9.11
N ASP A 134 -7.82 -25.23 9.42
CA ASP A 134 -9.25 -25.13 9.69
C ASP A 134 -9.51 -25.04 11.19
N GLY A 135 -10.44 -24.20 11.64
CA GLY A 135 -10.88 -24.11 13.03
C GLY A 135 -10.46 -22.80 13.68
N ARG A 136 -10.69 -22.66 14.99
CA ARG A 136 -10.46 -21.40 15.70
C ARG A 136 -9.09 -21.39 16.36
N ASN A 137 -8.13 -20.76 15.72
CA ASN A 137 -6.72 -20.83 16.08
C ASN A 137 -6.27 -19.65 16.95
N ILE A 138 -5.23 -19.90 17.75
CA ILE A 138 -4.52 -18.86 18.51
C ILE A 138 -3.03 -18.97 18.21
N SER A 139 -2.46 -17.94 17.60
CA SER A 139 -1.09 -17.94 17.11
C SER A 139 -0.28 -16.76 17.64
N TYR A 140 0.91 -17.03 18.15
CA TYR A 140 1.91 -16.04 18.56
C TYR A 140 3.19 -16.28 17.78
N GLY A 141 3.69 -15.26 17.08
CA GLY A 141 4.95 -15.31 16.33
C GLY A 141 6.15 -15.40 17.28
N GLY A 142 6.35 -14.34 18.06
CA GLY A 142 7.33 -14.29 19.13
C GLY A 142 8.42 -13.26 18.86
N ALA A 143 9.63 -13.70 18.56
CA ALA A 143 10.74 -12.80 18.29
C ALA A 143 11.37 -13.12 16.94
N GLY A 144 11.25 -12.19 16.00
CA GLY A 144 11.76 -12.34 14.64
C GLY A 144 10.69 -11.87 13.66
N LYS A 145 10.96 -12.02 12.35
CA LYS A 145 10.03 -11.55 11.32
C LYS A 145 9.14 -12.69 10.88
N ASP A 146 7.97 -12.78 11.48
CA ASP A 146 7.11 -13.95 11.40
C ASP A 146 6.03 -13.81 10.32
N ILE A 147 5.56 -14.96 9.86
CA ILE A 147 4.42 -15.06 8.93
C ILE A 147 3.35 -15.92 9.58
N LEU A 148 2.24 -15.29 9.95
CA LEU A 148 1.11 -15.94 10.59
C LEU A 148 -0.08 -15.96 9.63
N ASN A 149 -0.63 -17.16 9.41
CA ASN A 149 -1.84 -17.40 8.63
C ASN A 149 -2.91 -18.04 9.51
N GLY A 150 -4.07 -17.40 9.67
CA GLY A 150 -5.19 -17.89 10.49
C GLY A 150 -5.90 -19.08 9.85
N GLY A 151 -6.21 -18.95 8.56
CA GLY A 151 -6.85 -19.99 7.76
C GLY A 151 -8.38 -19.85 7.78
N ASN A 152 -9.11 -20.96 7.90
CA ASN A 152 -10.56 -20.91 8.01
C ASN A 152 -10.96 -20.91 9.47
N GLY A 153 -11.52 -19.84 10.00
CA GLY A 153 -11.64 -19.79 11.45
C GLY A 153 -12.28 -18.55 12.01
N ASN A 154 -11.84 -18.20 13.21
CA ASN A 154 -12.24 -17.01 13.94
C ASN A 154 -11.05 -16.72 14.86
N ASP A 155 -9.96 -16.36 14.22
CA ASP A 155 -8.62 -16.62 14.71
C ASP A 155 -8.09 -15.44 15.51
N VAL A 156 -7.08 -15.73 16.33
CA VAL A 156 -6.37 -14.72 17.10
C VAL A 156 -4.90 -14.82 16.74
N LEU A 157 -4.37 -13.78 16.10
CA LEU A 157 -2.99 -13.72 15.63
C LEU A 157 -2.26 -12.58 16.34
N THR A 158 -1.07 -12.85 16.86
CA THR A 158 -0.20 -11.85 17.50
C THR A 158 1.22 -11.97 16.95
N GLY A 159 1.74 -10.90 16.35
CA GLY A 159 3.11 -10.86 15.80
C GLY A 159 4.18 -10.87 16.90
N ASP A 160 3.93 -10.10 17.97
CA ASP A 160 4.83 -9.80 19.10
C ASP A 160 5.89 -8.72 18.78
N ASN A 161 7.15 -9.06 18.48
CA ASN A 161 8.19 -8.05 18.22
C ASN A 161 8.78 -8.24 16.83
N ASP A 162 9.29 -7.14 16.26
CA ASP A 162 9.89 -7.07 14.91
C ASP A 162 8.81 -6.94 13.82
N ASP A 163 9.20 -6.91 12.53
CA ASP A 163 8.24 -6.60 11.46
C ASP A 163 7.60 -7.88 10.90
N ASP A 164 6.30 -8.06 11.14
CA ASP A 164 5.54 -9.29 10.89
C ASP A 164 4.54 -9.19 9.73
N LEU A 165 4.11 -10.36 9.24
CA LEU A 165 3.02 -10.50 8.28
C LEU A 165 1.91 -11.37 8.87
N LEU A 166 0.73 -10.78 9.10
CA LEU A 166 -0.45 -11.48 9.61
C LEU A 166 -1.56 -11.52 8.55
N ARG A 167 -2.21 -12.68 8.41
CA ARG A 167 -3.35 -12.91 7.52
C ARG A 167 -4.46 -13.65 8.28
N GLY A 168 -5.64 -13.06 8.43
CA GLY A 168 -6.80 -13.75 9.00
C GLY A 168 -7.33 -14.82 8.04
N GLU A 169 -7.47 -14.45 6.77
CA GLU A 169 -8.08 -15.25 5.69
C GLU A 169 -9.60 -15.34 5.84
N SER A 170 -10.20 -16.46 6.25
CA SER A 170 -11.66 -16.58 6.31
C SER A 170 -12.17 -16.58 7.74
N GLY A 171 -13.00 -15.61 8.10
CA GLY A 171 -13.76 -15.61 9.34
C GLY A 171 -13.64 -14.30 10.09
N GLU A 172 -14.32 -14.15 11.25
CA GLU A 172 -14.17 -12.91 12.03
C GLU A 172 -12.93 -13.01 12.91
N ASP A 173 -11.83 -12.45 12.44
CA ASP A 173 -10.49 -12.60 13.00
C ASP A 173 -10.05 -11.39 13.85
N ASN A 174 -9.08 -11.63 14.73
CA ASN A 174 -8.46 -10.61 15.56
C ASN A 174 -6.94 -10.65 15.45
N LEU A 175 -6.38 -9.67 14.75
CA LEU A 175 -4.95 -9.56 14.45
C LEU A 175 -4.34 -8.41 15.27
N ASP A 176 -3.18 -8.66 15.88
CA ASP A 176 -2.39 -7.68 16.64
C ASP A 176 -0.92 -7.74 16.21
N GLY A 177 -0.43 -6.72 15.50
CA GLY A 177 0.97 -6.61 15.08
C GLY A 177 1.92 -6.48 16.27
N SER A 178 1.47 -5.79 17.32
CA SER A 178 2.25 -5.48 18.53
C SER A 178 3.35 -4.44 18.33
N GLU A 179 4.64 -4.79 18.33
CA GLU A 179 5.74 -3.82 18.15
C GLU A 179 6.52 -4.15 16.88
N GLY A 180 6.46 -3.32 15.85
CA GLY A 180 6.96 -3.70 14.54
C GLY A 180 6.60 -2.68 13.48
N ASN A 181 6.98 -2.91 12.24
CA ASN A 181 6.32 -2.25 11.11
C ASN A 181 5.56 -3.34 10.36
N ASP A 182 4.35 -3.61 10.82
CA ASP A 182 3.64 -4.83 10.51
C ASP A 182 2.75 -4.69 9.29
N LEU A 183 2.47 -5.82 8.66
CA LEU A 183 1.55 -5.92 7.53
C LEU A 183 0.42 -6.87 7.88
N LEU A 184 -0.79 -6.32 8.05
CA LEU A 184 -1.98 -7.06 8.45
C LEU A 184 -3.00 -7.09 7.31
N TYR A 185 -3.56 -8.28 7.06
CA TYR A 185 -4.70 -8.51 6.18
C TYR A 185 -5.80 -9.21 6.99
N GLY A 186 -6.97 -8.60 7.11
CA GLY A 186 -8.14 -9.23 7.73
C GLY A 186 -8.59 -10.42 6.90
N GLY A 187 -9.07 -10.15 5.69
CA GLY A 187 -9.43 -11.18 4.73
C GLY A 187 -10.91 -11.11 4.38
N PHE A 188 -11.66 -12.17 4.65
CA PHE A 188 -13.10 -12.24 4.52
C PHE A 188 -13.76 -12.17 5.90
N ASP A 189 -15.03 -11.76 5.92
CA ASP A 189 -15.82 -11.51 7.13
C ASP A 189 -15.35 -10.27 7.92
N ASN A 190 -15.92 -10.02 9.11
CA ASN A 190 -15.67 -8.73 9.79
C ASN A 190 -14.50 -8.86 10.76
N ASP A 191 -13.40 -8.19 10.44
CA ASP A 191 -12.14 -8.37 11.15
C ASP A 191 -11.82 -7.23 12.11
N THR A 192 -10.95 -7.52 13.07
CA THR A 192 -10.36 -6.51 13.95
C THR A 192 -8.84 -6.56 13.86
N LEU A 193 -8.24 -5.45 13.41
CA LEU A 193 -6.81 -5.31 13.22
C LEU A 193 -6.25 -4.20 14.14
N TYR A 194 -5.16 -4.51 14.83
CA TYR A 194 -4.37 -3.58 15.62
C TYR A 194 -2.93 -3.57 15.07
N GLY A 195 -2.46 -2.42 14.61
CA GLY A 195 -1.02 -2.19 14.34
C GLY A 195 -0.24 -2.10 15.64
N SER A 196 -0.83 -1.44 16.65
CA SER A 196 -0.28 -1.23 17.99
C SER A 196 0.90 -0.25 18.00
N GLY A 197 2.11 -0.65 17.61
CA GLY A 197 3.29 0.18 17.74
C GLY A 197 4.26 0.03 16.57
N GLY A 198 4.63 1.16 15.96
CA GLY A 198 5.54 1.26 14.82
C GLY A 198 4.79 1.66 13.55
N ASP A 199 5.42 1.69 12.37
CA ASP A 199 4.78 2.23 11.16
C ASP A 199 4.08 1.10 10.38
N ASP A 200 2.79 0.89 10.64
CA ASP A 200 2.06 -0.32 10.21
C ASP A 200 1.27 -0.13 8.90
N THR A 201 0.92 -1.25 8.26
CA THR A 201 0.01 -1.29 7.12
C THR A 201 -1.12 -2.30 7.36
N LEU A 202 -2.35 -1.81 7.42
CA LEU A 202 -3.55 -2.60 7.71
C LEU A 202 -4.51 -2.57 6.52
N TYR A 203 -4.91 -3.76 6.06
CA TYR A 203 -5.96 -3.98 5.08
C TYR A 203 -7.11 -4.76 5.74
N GLY A 204 -8.33 -4.22 5.72
CA GLY A 204 -9.52 -4.96 6.19
C GLY A 204 -9.74 -6.22 5.35
N ASP A 205 -9.51 -6.12 4.04
CA ASP A 205 -9.73 -7.19 3.08
C ASP A 205 -8.46 -7.99 2.68
N GLU A 206 -8.64 -9.08 1.91
CA GLU A 206 -7.55 -9.89 1.31
C GLU A 206 -6.61 -9.12 0.37
N ASP A 207 -7.09 -8.04 -0.25
CA ASP A 207 -6.46 -7.43 -1.43
C ASP A 207 -5.59 -6.21 -1.10
N ASN A 208 -4.34 -6.24 -1.58
CA ASN A 208 -3.57 -5.03 -1.80
C ASN A 208 -4.38 -4.11 -2.75
N PRO A 209 -4.53 -2.80 -2.49
CA PRO A 209 -5.36 -1.87 -3.26
C PRO A 209 -5.01 -1.75 -4.75
N LYS A 210 -3.95 -2.44 -5.22
CA LYS A 210 -3.61 -2.58 -6.64
C LYS A 210 -4.42 -3.65 -7.40
N THR A 211 -5.18 -4.52 -6.74
CA THR A 211 -5.87 -5.66 -7.40
C THR A 211 -7.40 -5.57 -7.52
N ILE A 212 -8.02 -4.44 -7.15
CA ILE A 212 -9.49 -4.18 -7.08
C ILE A 212 -10.24 -4.21 -8.43
N ASN A 213 -9.84 -5.04 -9.40
CA ASN A 213 -10.48 -5.11 -10.70
C ASN A 213 -11.14 -6.45 -11.01
N ASN A 214 -11.06 -7.50 -10.17
CA ASN A 214 -11.62 -8.80 -10.55
C ASN A 214 -12.19 -9.71 -9.45
N ASP A 215 -12.24 -9.32 -8.16
CA ASP A 215 -12.99 -10.18 -7.24
C ASP A 215 -14.50 -10.05 -7.49
N SER A 216 -15.13 -11.19 -7.73
CA SER A 216 -16.56 -11.35 -7.95
C SER A 216 -17.31 -11.69 -6.65
N GLN A 217 -16.61 -11.76 -5.52
CA GLN A 217 -17.21 -11.66 -4.20
C GLN A 217 -17.26 -10.17 -3.84
N ILE A 218 -18.47 -9.63 -3.81
CA ILE A 218 -18.70 -8.30 -3.25
C ILE A 218 -18.57 -8.51 -1.74
N ASN A 219 -17.36 -8.41 -1.20
CA ASN A 219 -17.13 -8.24 0.22
C ASN A 219 -17.89 -6.98 0.63
N THR A 220 -18.78 -7.10 1.62
CA THR A 220 -19.49 -5.95 2.21
C THR A 220 -19.26 -6.02 3.72
N GLN A 221 -18.04 -6.38 4.06
CA GLN A 221 -17.57 -6.65 5.40
C GLN A 221 -17.47 -5.32 6.15
N ASN A 222 -17.24 -5.33 7.46
CA ASN A 222 -17.24 -4.10 8.25
C ASN A 222 -16.13 -4.22 9.27
N ASP A 223 -14.97 -3.77 8.87
CA ASP A 223 -13.74 -4.05 9.60
C ASP A 223 -13.42 -2.94 10.59
N LEU A 224 -12.69 -3.32 11.63
CA LEU A 224 -12.19 -2.40 12.64
C LEU A 224 -10.67 -2.37 12.57
N LEU A 225 -10.11 -1.27 12.06
CA LEU A 225 -8.67 -1.07 11.92
C LEU A 225 -8.20 -0.01 12.92
N LYS A 226 -7.10 -0.28 13.61
CA LYS A 226 -6.46 0.68 14.53
C LYS A 226 -4.95 0.69 14.29
N GLY A 227 -4.39 1.82 13.85
CA GLY A 227 -2.95 2.01 13.76
C GLY A 227 -2.30 2.15 15.14
N ASP A 228 -2.98 2.89 16.03
CA ASP A 228 -2.55 3.16 17.40
C ASP A 228 -1.31 4.06 17.49
N ALA A 229 -0.08 3.58 17.44
CA ALA A 229 1.11 4.44 17.55
C ALA A 229 2.09 4.23 16.41
N GLY A 230 2.25 5.20 15.53
CA GLY A 230 2.95 4.93 14.28
C GLY A 230 2.68 5.96 13.21
N ASN A 231 3.29 5.80 12.04
CA ASN A 231 2.78 6.46 10.84
C ASN A 231 2.11 5.40 9.98
N ASP A 232 0.81 5.19 10.21
CA ASP A 232 0.15 3.98 9.76
C ASP A 232 -0.57 4.17 8.42
N LEU A 233 -0.68 3.10 7.65
CA LEU A 233 -1.49 3.04 6.43
C LEU A 233 -2.70 2.11 6.66
N LEU A 234 -3.89 2.68 6.73
CA LEU A 234 -5.14 1.94 6.94
C LEU A 234 -6.02 2.00 5.69
N TYR A 235 -6.43 0.83 5.21
CA TYR A 235 -7.35 0.67 4.09
C TYR A 235 -8.49 -0.27 4.49
N GLY A 236 -9.71 0.28 4.61
CA GLY A 236 -10.91 -0.50 4.96
C GLY A 236 -11.26 -1.50 3.87
N GLY A 237 -11.57 -1.00 2.68
CA GLY A 237 -11.82 -1.84 1.51
C GLY A 237 -13.24 -1.70 1.02
N ILE A 238 -14.01 -2.79 0.92
CA ILE A 238 -15.44 -2.69 0.63
C ILE A 238 -16.22 -3.02 1.90
N GLY A 239 -16.97 -2.03 2.40
CA GLY A 239 -17.57 -2.24 3.71
C GLY A 239 -18.11 -0.99 4.37
N LYS A 240 -18.51 -1.14 5.63
CA LYS A 240 -18.68 0.03 6.49
C LYS A 240 -17.67 -0.07 7.60
N ASP A 241 -16.49 0.40 7.27
CA ASP A 241 -15.32 0.16 8.05
C ASP A 241 -15.15 1.27 9.10
N THR A 242 -14.45 0.92 10.17
CA THR A 242 -14.15 1.82 11.27
C THR A 242 -12.64 1.87 11.44
N LEU A 243 -12.04 2.98 11.02
CA LEU A 243 -10.60 3.19 11.04
C LEU A 243 -10.22 4.21 12.12
N TYR A 244 -9.23 3.86 12.93
CA TYR A 244 -8.60 4.74 13.91
C TYR A 244 -7.11 4.89 13.56
N GLY A 245 -6.66 6.10 13.21
CA GLY A 245 -5.24 6.37 12.96
C GLY A 245 -4.45 6.18 14.25
N GLY A 246 -4.59 7.11 15.19
CA GLY A 246 -3.98 7.02 16.50
C GLY A 246 -3.07 8.21 16.78
N VAL A 247 -1.81 7.95 17.12
CA VAL A 247 -0.77 8.97 17.26
C VAL A 247 0.26 8.79 16.15
N GLY A 248 0.64 9.90 15.51
CA GLY A 248 1.62 9.89 14.44
C GLY A 248 0.98 10.26 13.10
N LYS A 249 1.67 10.03 11.96
CA LYS A 249 1.23 10.53 10.65
C LYS A 249 0.50 9.44 9.89
N ASP A 250 -0.81 9.43 10.00
CA ASP A 250 -1.59 8.32 9.47
C ASP A 250 -2.14 8.61 8.08
N SER A 251 -2.27 7.56 7.28
CA SER A 251 -2.87 7.57 5.95
C SER A 251 -4.07 6.64 5.94
N LEU A 252 -5.28 7.21 5.85
CA LEU A 252 -6.52 6.44 5.96
C LEU A 252 -7.33 6.50 4.65
N SER A 253 -7.92 5.37 4.29
CA SER A 253 -8.89 5.24 3.21
C SER A 253 -9.99 4.27 3.66
N GLY A 254 -11.23 4.75 3.80
CA GLY A 254 -12.37 3.88 4.08
C GLY A 254 -12.60 2.88 2.95
N GLY A 255 -12.57 3.36 1.71
CA GLY A 255 -12.83 2.54 0.53
C GLY A 255 -14.30 2.64 0.15
N ILE A 256 -14.86 1.61 -0.47
CA ILE A 256 -16.25 1.60 -0.97
C ILE A 256 -17.23 1.43 0.21
N ASP A 257 -18.40 2.06 0.08
CA ASP A 257 -19.49 2.14 1.07
C ASP A 257 -19.24 3.22 2.14
N ASN A 258 -19.80 3.12 3.34
CA ASN A 258 -19.90 4.28 4.24
C ASN A 258 -19.10 4.07 5.50
N ASP A 259 -18.00 4.80 5.62
CA ASP A 259 -17.00 4.50 6.64
C ASP A 259 -16.96 5.53 7.77
N TYR A 260 -16.35 5.13 8.87
CA TYR A 260 -16.01 6.01 9.98
C TYR A 260 -14.50 6.05 10.14
N LEU A 261 -13.91 7.23 9.99
CA LEU A 261 -12.48 7.46 10.13
C LEU A 261 -12.26 8.42 11.30
N LYS A 262 -11.35 8.06 12.20
CA LYS A 262 -10.92 8.93 13.30
C LYS A 262 -9.40 9.06 13.28
N LEU A 263 -8.92 10.26 13.02
CA LEU A 263 -7.50 10.50 12.73
C LEU A 263 -6.66 10.41 14.02
N GLY A 264 -6.83 11.39 14.92
CA GLY A 264 -6.11 11.41 16.18
C GLY A 264 -6.01 12.85 16.68
N ASN A 265 -6.69 13.20 17.76
CA ASN A 265 -6.72 14.59 18.22
C ASN A 265 -5.43 15.01 18.99
N GLN A 266 -4.97 16.24 18.72
CA GLN A 266 -4.01 17.03 19.53
C GLN A 266 -2.53 16.64 19.50
N ASP A 267 -2.07 15.95 18.47
CA ASP A 267 -0.65 15.63 18.33
C ASP A 267 0.13 16.67 17.48
N GLN A 268 -0.56 17.55 16.75
CA GLN A 268 0.04 18.47 15.76
C GLN A 268 0.78 17.71 14.64
N VAL A 269 0.32 16.50 14.38
CA VAL A 269 0.85 15.62 13.36
C VAL A 269 -0.10 15.66 12.15
N LYS A 270 0.44 15.35 10.98
CA LYS A 270 -0.26 15.48 9.71
C LYS A 270 -0.82 14.12 9.32
N ASP A 271 -2.14 14.01 9.36
CA ASP A 271 -2.85 12.87 8.81
C ASP A 271 -3.32 13.14 7.38
N VAL A 272 -3.45 12.08 6.60
CA VAL A 272 -3.92 12.13 5.21
C VAL A 272 -5.10 11.18 5.05
N VAL A 273 -6.24 11.73 4.64
CA VAL A 273 -7.39 10.92 4.23
C VAL A 273 -7.49 10.90 2.73
N PHE A 274 -7.54 9.71 2.15
CA PHE A 274 -7.82 9.49 0.74
C PHE A 274 -9.31 9.23 0.57
N TYR A 275 -9.92 9.94 -0.39
CA TYR A 275 -11.33 9.80 -0.70
C TYR A 275 -11.54 9.82 -2.21
N THR A 276 -12.00 8.71 -2.76
CA THR A 276 -12.17 8.44 -4.18
C THR A 276 -13.65 8.39 -4.55
N LYS A 277 -13.94 8.57 -5.84
CA LYS A 277 -15.30 8.42 -6.35
C LYS A 277 -15.75 6.96 -6.24
N GLY A 278 -16.65 6.70 -5.31
CA GLY A 278 -17.16 5.35 -5.06
C GLY A 278 -17.27 5.05 -3.57
N ASP A 279 -16.55 5.84 -2.78
CA ASP A 279 -16.35 5.70 -1.33
C ASP A 279 -17.55 6.13 -0.49
N GLY A 280 -18.77 5.89 -0.99
CA GLY A 280 -20.03 6.18 -0.28
C GLY A 280 -20.09 7.50 0.49
N PHE A 281 -20.50 7.44 1.77
CA PHE A 281 -20.77 8.61 2.61
C PHE A 281 -20.04 8.53 3.95
N ASP A 282 -18.79 8.99 3.96
CA ASP A 282 -17.92 8.84 5.13
C ASP A 282 -18.15 9.88 6.22
N ILE A 283 -17.82 9.47 7.45
CA ILE A 283 -17.71 10.33 8.61
C ILE A 283 -16.25 10.38 9.04
N ILE A 284 -15.63 11.55 8.97
CA ILE A 284 -14.28 11.79 9.50
C ILE A 284 -14.40 12.57 10.80
N GLU A 285 -13.84 12.05 11.87
CA GLU A 285 -13.72 12.73 13.16
C GLU A 285 -12.30 13.23 13.40
N GLU A 286 -12.21 14.30 14.18
CA GLU A 286 -10.95 14.84 14.73
C GLU A 286 -10.02 15.55 13.73
N PHE A 287 -10.51 15.84 12.52
CA PHE A 287 -9.76 16.64 11.53
C PHE A 287 -9.29 18.00 12.08
N GLU A 288 -8.01 18.32 11.89
CA GLU A 288 -7.35 19.55 12.27
C GLU A 288 -6.81 20.26 11.01
N SER A 289 -7.51 21.28 10.53
CA SER A 289 -7.22 21.89 9.21
C SER A 289 -5.86 22.60 9.09
N GLN A 290 -5.08 22.70 10.17
CA GLN A 290 -3.73 23.24 10.13
C GLN A 290 -2.68 22.17 9.85
N TYR A 291 -3.03 20.91 10.06
CA TYR A 291 -2.12 19.77 10.00
C TYR A 291 -2.59 18.72 9.00
N ASP A 292 -3.88 18.40 9.00
CA ASP A 292 -4.42 17.29 8.22
C ASP A 292 -4.73 17.65 6.77
N LEU A 293 -4.68 16.63 5.92
CA LEU A 293 -4.95 16.71 4.51
C LEU A 293 -6.07 15.76 4.11
N LEU A 294 -6.99 16.28 3.30
CA LEU A 294 -8.00 15.47 2.62
C LEU A 294 -7.70 15.46 1.13
N TYR A 295 -7.39 14.29 0.58
CA TYR A 295 -7.08 14.06 -0.82
C TYR A 295 -8.31 13.49 -1.54
N PHE A 296 -8.80 14.22 -2.55
CA PHE A 296 -9.90 13.78 -3.38
C PHE A 296 -9.38 13.23 -4.71
N SER A 297 -9.83 12.03 -5.09
CA SER A 297 -9.56 11.43 -6.40
C SER A 297 -10.85 11.22 -7.18
N GLU A 298 -10.86 11.58 -8.47
CA GLU A 298 -12.00 11.41 -9.38
C GLU A 298 -13.34 12.07 -8.97
N ILE A 299 -13.33 12.92 -7.95
CA ILE A 299 -14.50 13.65 -7.46
C ILE A 299 -14.37 15.11 -7.87
N TYR A 300 -15.36 15.62 -8.61
CA TYR A 300 -15.33 16.98 -9.14
C TYR A 300 -16.43 17.83 -8.52
N ASN A 301 -16.12 19.12 -8.32
CA ASN A 301 -17.06 20.12 -7.84
C ASN A 301 -17.65 19.73 -6.47
N ILE A 302 -16.90 19.97 -5.41
CA ILE A 302 -17.36 19.78 -4.03
C ILE A 302 -17.51 21.14 -3.37
N ARG A 303 -18.52 21.28 -2.52
CA ARG A 303 -18.73 22.46 -1.69
C ARG A 303 -18.73 22.03 -0.24
N LEU A 304 -17.95 22.71 0.59
CA LEU A 304 -18.01 22.58 2.04
C LEU A 304 -19.14 23.47 2.59
N GLU A 305 -20.00 22.90 3.43
CA GLU A 305 -21.04 23.63 4.16
C GLU A 305 -20.93 23.32 5.66
N GLU A 306 -20.93 24.36 6.51
CA GLU A 306 -21.07 24.19 7.95
C GLU A 306 -22.52 23.81 8.28
N VAL A 307 -22.71 22.78 9.12
CA VAL A 307 -24.05 22.32 9.48
C VAL A 307 -24.69 23.28 10.48
N ASN A 308 -25.75 23.96 10.06
CA ASN A 308 -26.47 24.95 10.86
C ASN A 308 -26.80 24.45 12.28
N GLY A 309 -26.19 25.07 13.29
CA GLY A 309 -26.44 24.80 14.71
C GLY A 309 -25.45 23.85 15.38
N ASN A 310 -24.51 23.27 14.63
CA ASN A 310 -23.43 22.44 15.15
C ASN A 310 -22.08 23.05 14.77
N THR A 311 -21.49 23.82 15.68
CA THR A 311 -20.12 24.30 15.52
C THR A 311 -19.17 23.11 15.39
N ASN A 312 -18.27 23.14 14.41
CA ASN A 312 -17.27 22.10 14.10
C ASN A 312 -17.80 20.84 13.38
N VAL A 313 -18.96 20.96 12.71
CA VAL A 313 -19.46 19.93 11.79
C VAL A 313 -19.57 20.51 10.39
N PHE A 314 -18.87 19.90 9.43
CA PHE A 314 -18.85 20.33 8.04
C PHE A 314 -19.29 19.19 7.11
N GLN A 315 -19.89 19.53 5.98
CA GLN A 315 -20.35 18.56 4.99
C GLN A 315 -19.81 18.91 3.61
N TYR A 316 -19.25 17.92 2.91
CA TYR A 316 -18.97 18.03 1.49
C TYR A 316 -20.19 17.64 0.68
N ILE A 317 -20.66 18.54 -0.17
CA ILE A 317 -21.85 18.37 -0.98
C ILE A 317 -21.49 18.61 -2.44
N ASN A 318 -21.96 17.76 -3.34
CA ASN A 318 -21.92 18.05 -4.76
C ASN A 318 -22.93 19.19 -5.07
N PRO A 319 -22.50 20.35 -5.56
CA PRO A 319 -23.37 21.52 -5.72
C PRO A 319 -24.42 21.33 -6.81
N PHE A 320 -24.21 20.40 -7.75
CA PHE A 320 -25.14 20.12 -8.84
C PHE A 320 -26.18 19.08 -8.47
N THR A 321 -25.79 18.00 -7.79
CA THR A 321 -26.71 16.93 -7.40
C THR A 321 -27.33 17.14 -6.02
N GLN A 322 -26.73 17.99 -5.18
CA GLN A 322 -27.05 18.17 -3.76
C GLN A 322 -26.84 16.89 -2.92
N ASN A 323 -26.09 15.92 -3.44
CA ASN A 323 -25.73 14.72 -2.70
C ASN A 323 -24.63 15.07 -1.70
N LEU A 324 -24.79 14.61 -0.46
CA LEU A 324 -23.72 14.54 0.52
C LEU A 324 -22.62 13.61 -0.02
N LEU A 325 -21.37 13.86 0.34
CA LEU A 325 -20.24 12.98 0.04
C LEU A 325 -19.57 12.57 1.35
N MET A 326 -19.38 13.51 2.27
CA MET A 326 -18.67 13.25 3.51
C MET A 326 -19.11 14.23 4.59
N THR A 327 -19.05 13.80 5.84
CA THR A 327 -19.21 14.64 7.02
C THR A 327 -17.90 14.69 7.80
N LEU A 328 -17.40 15.90 8.07
CA LEU A 328 -16.33 16.15 9.03
C LEU A 328 -16.96 16.53 10.37
N ASN A 329 -16.63 15.81 11.44
CA ASN A 329 -17.14 16.00 12.78
C ASN A 329 -16.01 16.39 13.75
N ASN A 330 -16.34 17.16 14.78
CA ASN A 330 -15.39 17.64 15.79
C ASN A 330 -14.16 18.35 15.22
N THR A 331 -14.33 18.97 14.06
CA THR A 331 -13.25 19.58 13.28
C THR A 331 -12.68 20.83 13.94
N LYS A 332 -11.36 20.99 13.96
CA LYS A 332 -10.69 22.22 14.41
C LYS A 332 -10.11 22.99 13.23
N GLY A 333 -10.13 24.31 13.33
CA GLY A 333 -9.50 25.21 12.35
C GLY A 333 -10.26 25.41 11.04
N LEU A 334 -11.23 24.55 10.70
CA LEU A 334 -12.08 24.80 9.53
C LEU A 334 -13.04 25.96 9.76
N THR A 335 -13.12 26.80 8.75
CA THR A 335 -14.11 27.84 8.55
C THR A 335 -14.74 27.65 7.18
N THR A 336 -15.85 28.33 6.90
CA THR A 336 -16.47 28.32 5.56
C THR A 336 -15.59 28.92 4.45
N ASN A 337 -14.41 29.45 4.78
CA ASN A 337 -13.45 30.04 3.85
C ASN A 337 -12.29 29.11 3.50
N ASN A 338 -12.21 27.92 4.10
CA ASN A 338 -11.18 26.94 3.78
C ASN A 338 -11.46 26.35 2.38
N TYR A 339 -10.45 26.40 1.50
CA TYR A 339 -10.52 25.90 0.13
C TYR A 339 -9.72 24.60 0.00
N PHE A 340 -10.36 23.56 -0.52
CA PHE A 340 -9.72 22.27 -0.79
C PHE A 340 -9.32 22.21 -2.26
N LEU A 341 -8.06 21.89 -2.52
CA LEU A 341 -7.51 21.73 -3.86
C LEU A 341 -7.91 20.36 -4.40
N ASN A 342 -8.48 20.36 -5.59
CA ASN A 342 -8.88 19.15 -6.29
C ASN A 342 -8.05 19.09 -7.57
N PHE A 343 -7.14 18.14 -7.67
CA PHE A 343 -6.28 18.00 -8.84
C PHE A 343 -7.02 17.21 -9.91
N ASP A 344 -7.83 17.90 -10.71
CA ASP A 344 -7.98 17.60 -12.14
C ASP A 344 -8.80 18.69 -12.84
N PHE A 345 -8.20 19.31 -13.86
CA PHE A 345 -8.70 20.54 -14.50
C PHE A 345 -9.63 20.26 -15.70
N PRO A 346 -10.88 20.76 -15.72
CA PRO A 346 -11.63 21.00 -16.95
C PRO A 346 -11.33 22.40 -17.51
N THR A 347 -11.34 22.52 -18.84
CA THR A 347 -10.92 23.70 -19.61
C THR A 347 -11.87 24.91 -19.49
N GLY A 348 -11.33 26.09 -19.17
CA GLY A 348 -12.05 27.37 -19.10
C GLY A 348 -11.13 28.61 -19.01
N ASN A 349 -11.60 29.78 -19.47
CA ASN A 349 -10.82 31.02 -19.62
C ASN A 349 -10.68 31.82 -18.30
N MET A 350 -9.47 32.24 -17.93
CA MET A 350 -9.15 32.80 -16.60
C MET A 350 -8.71 34.27 -16.63
N GLN A 351 -8.90 35.01 -15.53
CA GLN A 351 -8.31 36.35 -15.31
C GLN A 351 -7.72 36.48 -13.89
N SER A 352 -6.79 37.41 -13.71
CA SER A 352 -6.00 37.61 -12.48
C SER A 352 -6.69 38.52 -11.46
N GLU A 353 -6.63 38.15 -10.17
CA GLU A 353 -6.83 39.07 -9.05
C GLU A 353 -5.71 38.82 -8.01
N ASP A 354 -5.00 39.89 -7.62
CA ASP A 354 -3.84 39.85 -6.73
C ASP A 354 -4.21 39.89 -5.23
N ASN A 355 -3.35 39.23 -4.44
CA ASN A 355 -3.08 39.32 -2.99
C ASN A 355 -4.05 38.68 -1.99
N PHE A 356 -3.52 37.71 -1.24
CA PHE A 356 -3.94 37.42 0.14
C PHE A 356 -2.77 37.75 1.09
N ASN A 357 -3.07 38.54 2.13
CA ASN A 357 -2.18 38.77 3.27
C ASN A 357 -2.35 37.63 4.29
N GLU A 358 -1.38 37.52 5.19
CA GLU A 358 -1.12 36.48 6.22
C GLU A 358 -2.28 36.09 7.19
N GLU A 359 -3.55 36.38 6.91
CA GLU A 359 -4.68 36.07 7.81
C GLU A 359 -5.85 35.28 7.17
N ASP A 360 -5.70 34.76 5.95
CA ASP A 360 -6.72 33.92 5.30
C ASP A 360 -6.21 32.49 5.11
N ASP A 361 -6.64 31.59 6.00
CA ASP A 361 -6.22 30.18 6.13
C ASP A 361 -6.45 29.37 4.84
N LEU A 362 -5.42 29.33 4.00
CA LEU A 362 -5.20 28.24 3.05
C LEU A 362 -4.73 27.01 3.82
N LEU A 363 -5.33 25.83 3.55
CA LEU A 363 -4.77 24.54 3.95
C LEU A 363 -3.52 24.25 3.11
N PHE A 364 -2.43 24.97 3.40
CA PHE A 364 -1.05 24.65 3.08
C PHE A 364 -0.18 25.52 3.99
N ASN A 365 0.46 24.93 5.00
CA ASN A 365 1.60 25.58 5.64
C ASN A 365 2.63 24.55 6.14
N GLU A 366 3.55 24.16 5.28
CA GLU A 366 4.91 23.90 5.76
C GLU A 366 5.72 25.19 5.59
N THR A 367 6.17 25.76 6.71
CA THR A 367 7.32 26.66 6.76
C THR A 367 8.41 26.02 7.60
N ASN A 368 9.35 25.38 6.90
CA ASN A 368 10.77 25.18 7.22
C ASN A 368 11.18 24.64 8.62
N SER A 369 11.72 23.41 8.63
CA SER A 369 13.16 23.24 8.94
C SER A 369 13.75 21.92 8.39
N THR A 370 14.50 22.04 7.29
CA THR A 370 15.69 21.25 6.89
C THR A 370 15.56 19.74 6.66
N ASN A 371 14.87 19.34 5.57
CA ASN A 371 15.24 18.25 4.63
C ASN A 371 14.00 17.75 3.85
N SER A 372 13.33 18.62 3.10
CA SER A 372 12.18 18.26 2.26
C SER A 372 12.29 18.94 0.90
N LEU A 373 11.88 18.24 -0.15
CA LEU A 373 12.26 18.45 -1.55
C LEU A 373 11.39 19.46 -2.33
N PHE A 374 10.43 20.18 -1.72
CA PHE A 374 9.60 21.14 -2.44
C PHE A 374 9.25 22.40 -1.62
N ASP A 375 10.04 23.46 -1.83
CA ASP A 375 9.83 24.84 -1.33
C ASP A 375 9.10 25.67 -2.42
N THR A 376 7.76 25.69 -2.49
CA THR A 376 7.05 26.55 -3.47
C THR A 376 5.80 27.23 -2.92
N SER A 377 5.76 28.56 -3.01
CA SER A 377 4.54 29.37 -2.81
C SER A 377 3.58 29.20 -3.99
N ILE A 378 2.29 28.97 -3.72
CA ILE A 378 1.25 28.74 -4.74
C ILE A 378 0.24 29.91 -4.79
N TYR A 379 -0.16 30.31 -5.99
CA TYR A 379 -0.96 31.50 -6.32
C TYR A 379 -2.25 31.15 -7.04
N ARG A 380 -3.36 31.81 -6.66
CA ARG A 380 -4.72 31.53 -7.17
C ARG A 380 -5.18 32.56 -8.22
N PHE A 381 -5.67 32.07 -9.36
CA PHE A 381 -6.40 32.82 -10.39
C PHE A 381 -7.85 32.33 -10.45
N ARG A 382 -8.82 33.23 -10.63
CA ARG A 382 -10.25 32.87 -10.67
C ARG A 382 -10.78 32.99 -12.09
N ASP A 383 -11.53 31.99 -12.55
CA ASP A 383 -12.34 32.16 -13.77
C ASP A 383 -13.51 33.09 -13.46
N VAL A 384 -13.54 34.24 -14.14
CA VAL A 384 -14.56 35.28 -13.95
C VAL A 384 -15.90 34.93 -14.59
N ASN A 385 -15.94 33.90 -15.44
CA ASN A 385 -17.11 33.49 -16.21
C ASN A 385 -17.82 32.27 -15.61
N THR A 386 -17.23 31.61 -14.63
CA THR A 386 -17.80 30.45 -13.94
C THR A 386 -17.64 30.56 -12.42
N ILE A 387 -18.65 30.16 -11.65
CA ILE A 387 -18.56 30.16 -10.19
C ILE A 387 -17.86 28.85 -9.78
N GLY A 388 -16.68 28.95 -9.16
CA GLY A 388 -15.99 27.81 -8.55
C GLY A 388 -14.72 27.32 -9.26
N ASN A 389 -14.35 27.90 -10.40
CA ASN A 389 -13.14 27.50 -11.12
C ASN A 389 -11.94 28.39 -10.76
N TYR A 390 -10.85 27.75 -10.36
CA TYR A 390 -9.60 28.40 -9.96
C TYR A 390 -8.40 27.68 -10.58
N LEU A 391 -7.37 28.44 -10.93
CA LEU A 391 -6.06 27.92 -11.34
C LEU A 391 -5.03 28.30 -10.28
N PHE A 392 -4.24 27.32 -9.87
CA PHE A 392 -3.20 27.49 -8.88
C PHE A 392 -1.83 27.26 -9.54
N VAL A 393 -0.90 28.20 -9.31
CA VAL A 393 0.41 28.22 -9.97
C VAL A 393 1.50 28.58 -8.98
N THR A 394 2.69 28.04 -9.10
CA THR A 394 3.85 28.41 -8.27
C THR A 394 4.25 29.89 -8.44
N GLU A 395 5.06 30.45 -7.54
CA GLU A 395 5.61 31.81 -7.69
C GLU A 395 6.31 31.98 -9.06
N GLU A 396 7.04 30.96 -9.48
CA GLU A 396 7.79 30.96 -10.73
C GLU A 396 6.82 31.05 -11.94
N GLU A 397 5.74 30.27 -11.92
CA GLU A 397 4.67 30.28 -12.93
C GLU A 397 3.81 31.55 -12.88
N LYS A 398 3.53 32.09 -11.69
CA LYS A 398 2.89 33.41 -11.52
C LYS A 398 3.70 34.50 -12.21
N THR A 399 5.02 34.47 -12.07
CA THR A 399 5.90 35.47 -12.69
C THR A 399 5.85 35.40 -14.23
N ILE A 400 5.56 34.22 -14.78
CA ILE A 400 5.38 33.97 -16.23
C ILE A 400 4.00 34.45 -16.69
N LEU A 401 2.95 34.21 -15.90
CA LEU A 401 1.56 34.53 -16.23
C LEU A 401 1.20 36.01 -16.02
N GLN A 402 1.75 36.68 -15.00
CA GLN A 402 1.50 38.11 -14.71
C GLN A 402 2.03 39.07 -15.80
N ASN A 403 2.83 38.57 -16.76
CA ASN A 403 3.42 39.40 -17.81
C ASN A 403 2.72 39.29 -19.18
N ASN A 404 1.68 38.46 -19.36
CA ASN A 404 1.02 38.32 -20.67
C ASN A 404 -0.46 37.93 -20.60
N ASP A 405 -1.35 38.93 -20.69
CA ASP A 405 -2.82 38.82 -20.57
C ASP A 405 -3.57 38.08 -21.70
N ASN A 406 -2.93 37.27 -22.56
CA ASN A 406 -3.57 36.79 -23.81
C ASN A 406 -3.26 35.35 -24.26
N TRP A 407 -2.93 34.43 -23.34
CA TRP A 407 -2.65 33.02 -23.69
C TRP A 407 -3.85 32.10 -23.41
N ILE A 408 -4.17 31.23 -24.38
CA ILE A 408 -5.27 30.25 -24.36
C ILE A 408 -4.64 28.86 -24.27
N ASN A 409 -5.03 28.03 -23.30
CA ASN A 409 -4.61 26.62 -23.27
C ASN A 409 -5.41 25.84 -24.33
N GLU A 410 -4.72 25.16 -25.25
CA GLU A 410 -5.34 24.38 -26.33
C GLU A 410 -5.34 22.85 -26.07
N GLY A 411 -4.84 22.41 -24.91
CA GLY A 411 -4.76 21.00 -24.52
C GLY A 411 -3.37 20.38 -24.66
N PHE A 412 -3.32 19.05 -24.60
CA PHE A 412 -2.08 18.26 -24.57
C PHE A 412 -1.45 18.08 -25.95
N ALA A 413 -0.12 18.05 -25.99
CA ALA A 413 0.66 17.48 -27.09
C ALA A 413 1.41 16.25 -26.59
N PHE A 414 1.33 15.13 -27.31
CA PHE A 414 2.11 13.93 -27.01
C PHE A 414 3.55 14.09 -27.53
N GLY A 415 4.52 13.99 -26.63
CA GLY A 415 5.92 13.74 -26.98
C GLY A 415 6.27 12.30 -26.70
N VAL A 416 6.98 11.64 -27.63
CA VAL A 416 7.65 10.36 -27.38
C VAL A 416 9.08 10.69 -27.00
N ALA A 417 9.54 10.24 -25.84
CA ALA A 417 10.95 10.16 -25.52
C ALA A 417 11.41 8.72 -25.75
N ASP A 418 12.45 8.51 -26.56
CA ASP A 418 13.17 7.24 -26.59
C ASP A 418 14.55 7.44 -25.99
N ASN A 419 14.81 6.77 -24.87
CA ASN A 419 15.79 5.70 -24.82
C ASN A 419 15.51 4.85 -23.57
N ASP A 420 14.97 3.66 -23.82
CA ASP A 420 14.85 2.48 -22.93
C ASP A 420 13.64 2.34 -21.99
N ASN A 421 12.71 3.30 -21.91
CA ASN A 421 11.37 3.06 -21.33
C ASN A 421 10.36 4.03 -21.98
N ASP A 422 9.36 3.50 -22.68
CA ASP A 422 8.27 4.25 -23.31
C ASP A 422 7.43 5.02 -22.26
N GLU A 423 7.92 6.15 -21.75
CA GLU A 423 7.15 7.07 -20.91
C GLU A 423 6.51 8.19 -21.75
N LEU A 424 5.18 8.30 -21.61
CA LEU A 424 4.38 9.37 -22.18
C LEU A 424 4.58 10.66 -21.37
N ILE A 425 5.46 11.55 -21.84
CA ILE A 425 5.61 12.87 -21.23
C ILE A 425 4.44 13.77 -21.67
N ARG A 426 3.65 14.25 -20.70
CA ARG A 426 2.56 15.19 -20.95
C ARG A 426 3.11 16.61 -21.04
N ILE A 427 2.96 17.24 -22.20
CA ILE A 427 3.32 18.64 -22.42
C ILE A 427 2.06 19.45 -22.72
N ASN A 428 1.81 20.48 -21.92
CA ASN A 428 0.69 21.42 -22.08
C ASN A 428 1.02 22.45 -23.16
N ARG A 429 0.09 22.69 -24.09
CA ARG A 429 0.24 23.67 -25.18
C ARG A 429 -0.66 24.88 -24.97
N PHE A 430 -0.06 26.06 -24.99
CA PHE A 430 -0.74 27.34 -24.92
C PHE A 430 -0.54 28.11 -26.23
N GLN A 431 -1.58 28.78 -26.72
CA GLN A 431 -1.54 29.66 -27.88
C GLN A 431 -2.01 31.07 -27.54
N ASN A 432 -1.31 32.11 -27.98
CA ASN A 432 -1.75 33.48 -27.78
C ASN A 432 -2.64 34.01 -28.92
N SER A 433 -3.26 35.18 -28.71
CA SER A 433 -4.13 35.85 -29.70
C SER A 433 -3.45 36.27 -31.02
N GLN A 434 -2.13 36.12 -31.13
CA GLN A 434 -1.33 36.35 -32.33
C GLN A 434 -0.92 35.04 -33.02
N GLY A 435 -1.35 33.89 -32.50
CA GLY A 435 -1.08 32.57 -33.06
C GLY A 435 0.23 31.91 -32.60
N LYS A 436 0.93 32.48 -31.60
CA LYS A 436 2.21 31.93 -31.08
C LYS A 436 1.96 30.85 -30.03
N TYR A 437 2.85 29.86 -29.96
CA TYR A 437 2.72 28.71 -29.05
C TYR A 437 3.76 28.71 -27.91
N LEU A 438 3.37 28.18 -26.76
CA LEU A 438 4.19 27.90 -25.56
C LEU A 438 3.89 26.47 -25.12
N LEU A 439 4.94 25.72 -24.77
CA LEU A 439 4.85 24.34 -24.31
C LEU A 439 5.44 24.24 -22.91
N ALA A 440 4.74 23.62 -21.97
CA ALA A 440 5.18 23.44 -20.58
C ALA A 440 5.00 21.99 -20.12
N GLY A 441 6.01 21.40 -19.50
CA GLY A 441 5.99 20.04 -18.96
C GLY A 441 7.12 19.84 -17.94
N GLU A 442 7.00 18.81 -17.10
CA GLU A 442 8.04 18.45 -16.14
C GLU A 442 9.26 17.87 -16.86
N VAL A 443 10.36 18.61 -16.84
CA VAL A 443 11.70 18.05 -16.89
C VAL A 443 12.54 18.86 -15.91
N GLU A 444 13.36 18.18 -15.10
CA GLU A 444 14.28 18.82 -14.16
C GLU A 444 15.12 19.93 -14.86
N SER A 445 14.87 21.17 -14.42
CA SER A 445 15.72 22.38 -14.50
C SER A 445 16.04 23.03 -15.88
N GLU A 446 15.50 24.23 -16.11
CA GLU A 446 16.20 25.54 -16.12
C GLU A 446 15.41 26.59 -16.94
N ILE A 447 15.07 27.72 -16.31
CA ILE A 447 14.62 28.94 -16.98
C ILE A 447 15.84 29.68 -17.55
N ILE A 448 15.80 30.10 -18.82
CA ILE A 448 16.68 31.16 -19.31
C ILE A 448 15.87 32.33 -19.87
N ARG A 449 16.04 33.52 -19.26
CA ARG A 449 15.57 34.82 -19.77
C ARG A 449 16.60 35.41 -20.74
N GLY A 450 16.14 35.98 -21.85
CA GLY A 450 16.91 36.87 -22.71
C GLY A 450 16.03 37.90 -23.41
N ASN A 451 16.37 39.18 -23.27
CA ASN A 451 15.64 40.32 -23.81
C ASN A 451 16.29 40.77 -25.13
N TYR A 452 15.59 40.77 -26.27
CA TYR A 452 16.12 41.22 -27.57
C TYR A 452 15.09 42.08 -28.33
N PRO A 453 15.33 43.41 -28.50
CA PRO A 453 14.28 44.34 -28.96
C PRO A 453 13.95 44.39 -30.47
N ASP A 454 14.56 43.62 -31.38
CA ASP A 454 14.52 43.99 -32.81
C ASP A 454 14.38 42.88 -33.88
N TRP A 455 13.77 41.70 -33.62
CA TRP A 455 13.68 40.65 -34.68
C TRP A 455 12.33 39.89 -34.71
N GLN A 456 11.77 39.75 -35.93
CA GLN A 456 10.62 38.89 -36.29
C GLN A 456 11.09 37.80 -37.28
N GLU A 457 10.95 36.51 -36.92
CA GLU A 457 10.41 35.39 -37.74
C GLU A 457 10.40 34.08 -36.90
N GLU A 458 9.65 33.09 -37.37
CA GLU A 458 9.09 31.92 -36.68
C GLU A 458 10.10 30.79 -36.38
N GLY A 459 10.14 30.26 -35.15
CA GLY A 459 10.89 29.04 -34.82
C GLY A 459 11.06 28.78 -33.31
N ILE A 460 10.81 27.55 -32.87
CA ILE A 460 11.01 27.02 -31.50
C ILE A 460 12.33 26.22 -31.49
N ALA A 461 13.14 26.31 -30.43
CA ALA A 461 14.37 25.55 -30.27
C ALA A 461 14.18 24.37 -29.31
N PHE A 462 14.79 23.22 -29.63
CA PHE A 462 14.87 22.03 -28.78
C PHE A 462 16.34 21.75 -28.43
N TYR A 463 16.63 21.42 -27.17
CA TYR A 463 17.93 20.91 -26.74
C TYR A 463 17.73 19.59 -25.98
N THR A 464 18.65 18.64 -26.18
CA THR A 464 18.83 17.50 -25.27
C THR A 464 20.25 17.52 -24.71
N TYR A 465 20.40 17.10 -23.47
CA TYR A 465 21.69 17.02 -22.78
C TYR A 465 22.13 15.54 -22.73
N ASP A 466 23.09 15.16 -23.57
CA ASP A 466 23.82 13.90 -23.45
C ASP A 466 25.22 14.17 -22.89
N GLY A 467 25.25 14.44 -21.59
CA GLY A 467 26.40 14.28 -20.70
C GLY A 467 27.71 15.04 -20.96
N ASN A 468 28.01 15.53 -22.17
CA ASN A 468 29.30 16.18 -22.49
C ASN A 468 29.32 17.11 -23.72
N VAL A 469 28.34 17.12 -24.65
CA VAL A 469 28.25 18.15 -25.73
C VAL A 469 26.79 18.34 -26.17
N SER A 470 26.29 19.58 -26.22
CA SER A 470 25.02 19.93 -26.86
C SER A 470 25.12 19.77 -28.39
N LYS A 471 24.24 18.95 -28.98
CA LYS A 471 24.07 18.87 -30.43
C LYS A 471 22.63 19.18 -30.79
N GLY A 472 22.45 20.13 -31.69
CA GLY A 472 21.14 20.43 -32.27
C GLY A 472 20.62 19.28 -33.14
N ILE A 473 19.31 19.01 -33.07
CA ILE A 473 18.60 18.04 -33.93
C ILE A 473 17.64 18.79 -34.84
N ASP A 474 17.83 18.69 -36.15
CA ASP A 474 16.88 19.20 -37.14
C ASP A 474 15.64 18.32 -37.20
N ILE A 475 14.45 18.95 -37.17
CA ILE A 475 13.16 18.26 -37.29
C ILE A 475 12.52 18.60 -38.65
N TYR A 476 12.16 17.55 -39.37
CA TYR A 476 11.70 17.58 -40.76
C TYR A 476 10.19 17.44 -40.80
N ARG A 477 9.49 18.30 -41.56
CA ARG A 477 8.03 18.25 -41.71
C ARG A 477 7.61 17.67 -43.04
N PHE A 478 6.56 16.87 -42.98
CA PHE A 478 5.86 16.29 -44.10
C PHE A 478 4.37 16.58 -44.00
N ARG A 479 3.70 16.75 -45.14
CA ARG A 479 2.26 17.04 -45.20
C ARG A 479 1.56 16.17 -46.24
N ASN A 480 0.40 15.64 -45.90
CA ASN A 480 -0.45 14.94 -46.86
C ASN A 480 -1.52 15.85 -47.50
N GLU A 481 -2.17 15.36 -48.56
CA GLU A 481 -3.21 16.12 -49.29
C GLU A 481 -4.44 16.47 -48.44
N SER A 482 -4.67 15.75 -47.33
CA SER A 482 -5.76 16.01 -46.39
C SER A 482 -5.40 17.04 -45.32
N GLY A 483 -4.18 17.58 -45.34
CA GLY A 483 -3.70 18.59 -44.40
C GLY A 483 -3.16 18.03 -43.09
N GLY A 484 -2.97 16.71 -42.98
CA GLY A 484 -2.26 16.08 -41.86
C GLY A 484 -0.75 16.29 -41.97
N TYR A 485 -0.07 16.36 -40.82
CA TYR A 485 1.37 16.55 -40.74
C TYR A 485 2.07 15.40 -40.03
N ILE A 486 3.28 15.09 -40.48
CA ILE A 486 4.22 14.18 -39.81
C ILE A 486 5.53 14.94 -39.63
N TYR A 487 6.12 14.83 -38.43
CA TYR A 487 7.42 15.38 -38.11
C TYR A 487 8.39 14.25 -37.81
N ALA A 488 9.62 14.36 -38.27
CA ALA A 488 10.61 13.28 -38.16
C ALA A 488 12.00 13.87 -37.90
N THR A 489 12.83 13.14 -37.16
CA THR A 489 14.27 13.43 -37.04
C THR A 489 14.99 13.11 -38.36
N GLU A 490 16.24 13.55 -38.53
CA GLU A 490 17.04 13.23 -39.73
C GLU A 490 17.18 11.70 -39.94
N THR A 491 17.24 10.93 -38.85
CA THR A 491 17.31 9.45 -38.88
C THR A 491 16.02 8.80 -39.36
N GLU A 492 14.85 9.39 -39.08
CA GLU A 492 13.53 8.85 -39.42
C GLU A 492 13.02 9.33 -40.79
N LYS A 493 13.50 10.49 -41.25
CA LYS A 493 13.13 11.14 -42.51
C LYS A 493 13.11 10.19 -43.71
N ASN A 494 14.13 9.34 -43.86
CA ASN A 494 14.20 8.40 -44.98
C ASN A 494 13.20 7.24 -44.85
N SER A 495 12.87 6.82 -43.61
CA SER A 495 11.83 5.83 -43.34
C SER A 495 10.45 6.39 -43.68
N ILE A 496 10.19 7.64 -43.33
CA ILE A 496 8.90 8.33 -43.58
C ILE A 496 8.69 8.52 -45.08
N ILE A 497 9.72 8.94 -45.82
CA ILE A 497 9.66 9.04 -47.30
C ILE A 497 9.34 7.68 -47.95
N THR A 498 9.84 6.59 -47.37
CA THR A 498 9.71 5.24 -47.95
C THR A 498 8.36 4.60 -47.60
N ASN A 499 7.90 4.78 -46.36
CA ASN A 499 6.73 4.07 -45.80
C ASN A 499 5.44 4.89 -45.86
N HIS A 500 5.52 6.21 -46.00
CA HIS A 500 4.38 7.14 -46.07
C HIS A 500 4.46 8.03 -47.32
N PRO A 501 4.34 7.46 -48.54
CA PRO A 501 4.48 8.21 -49.80
C PRO A 501 3.36 9.24 -50.04
N ASP A 502 2.28 9.16 -49.26
CA ASP A 502 1.18 10.12 -49.21
C ASP A 502 1.53 11.42 -48.48
N PHE A 503 2.67 11.46 -47.78
CA PHE A 503 3.20 12.63 -47.10
C PHE A 503 4.37 13.24 -47.89
N ILE A 504 4.17 14.46 -48.37
CA ILE A 504 5.16 15.22 -49.15
C ILE A 504 6.09 15.94 -48.17
N TYR A 505 7.39 15.76 -48.37
CA TYR A 505 8.41 16.50 -47.61
C TYR A 505 8.32 18.00 -47.90
N GLU A 506 8.07 18.80 -46.88
CA GLU A 506 7.91 20.25 -47.01
C GLU A 506 9.16 21.05 -46.61
N GLY A 507 10.14 20.42 -45.93
CA GLY A 507 11.37 21.08 -45.49
C GLY A 507 11.73 20.80 -44.04
N ILE A 508 12.78 21.49 -43.57
CA ILE A 508 13.12 21.55 -42.14
C ILE A 508 12.08 22.46 -41.48
N ALA A 509 11.33 21.93 -40.51
CA ALA A 509 10.39 22.71 -39.73
C ALA A 509 11.08 23.39 -38.53
N PHE A 510 12.15 22.78 -38.02
CA PHE A 510 12.95 23.34 -36.93
C PHE A 510 14.42 23.04 -37.23
N GLU A 511 15.21 24.09 -37.42
CA GLU A 511 16.65 24.01 -37.66
C GLU A 511 17.38 24.20 -36.33
N ALA A 512 18.27 23.29 -35.99
CA ALA A 512 18.94 23.33 -34.71
C ALA A 512 20.26 24.09 -34.78
N ILE A 513 20.39 25.11 -33.93
CA ILE A 513 21.62 25.92 -33.84
C ILE A 513 22.49 25.33 -32.72
N ILE A 514 23.72 24.96 -33.08
CA ILE A 514 24.75 24.39 -32.17
C ILE A 514 25.10 25.38 -31.05
#